data_AF-A0A8H3IXD0-F1
#
_entry.id   AF-A0A8H3IXD0-F1
#
_cell.length_a   1.000
_cell.length_b   1.000
_cell.length_c   1.000
_cell.angle_alpha   90.00
_cell.angle_beta   90.00
_cell.angle_gamma   90.00
#
_symmetry.space_group_name_H-M   'P 1'
#
loop_
_entity.id
_entity.type
_entity.pdbx_description
1 polymer ?
#
loop_
_entity_poly.entity_id
_entity_poly.type
_entity_poly.pdbx_seq_one_letter_code
_entity_poly.pdbx_strand_id
1 'polypeptide(L)'
;MGFIPPGPAPRSDSGMPKAHLETHPRIPAQRALVVTLIPKDPMQQSKPELIFVADQSGSMHGARTKTLVAALRVFLKSLPVEIKLNICYFGSSHLFFFPKSQVYDEKSLETALKSLDGLYGNYGGTETRDTVRASVESRDSTQPLSIILATDGDIWQQ
;
A
#
# COMPACT_ATOMS: atom_id res chain seq x y z
N MET A 1 29.78 -2.27 -59.80
CA MET A 1 29.47 -1.53 -58.57
C MET A 1 28.14 -2.08 -58.05
N GLY A 2 28.18 -3.01 -57.09
CA GLY A 2 26.99 -3.67 -56.56
C GLY A 2 26.50 -2.96 -55.31
N PHE A 3 25.26 -2.46 -55.33
CA PHE A 3 24.63 -1.79 -54.21
C PHE A 3 24.09 -2.86 -53.24
N ILE A 4 24.66 -2.97 -52.05
CA ILE A 4 24.12 -3.82 -50.98
C ILE A 4 23.08 -2.98 -50.23
N PRO A 5 21.80 -3.36 -50.22
CA PRO A 5 20.79 -2.62 -49.48
C PRO A 5 21.06 -2.70 -47.97
N PRO A 6 20.82 -1.62 -47.21
CA PRO A 6 20.98 -1.63 -45.77
C PRO A 6 20.05 -2.69 -45.15
N GLY A 7 20.63 -3.54 -44.29
CA GLY A 7 19.87 -4.52 -43.51
C GLY A 7 18.82 -3.85 -42.61
N PRO A 8 17.79 -4.59 -42.18
CA PRO A 8 16.74 -4.03 -41.34
C PRO A 8 17.34 -3.41 -40.08
N ALA A 9 16.89 -2.19 -39.75
CA ALA A 9 17.27 -1.52 -38.50
C ALA A 9 16.97 -2.43 -37.29
N PRO A 10 17.83 -2.44 -36.25
CA PRO A 10 17.62 -3.26 -35.07
C PRO A 10 16.26 -2.90 -34.45
N ARG A 11 15.38 -3.91 -34.33
CA ARG A 11 14.12 -3.77 -33.60
C ARG A 11 14.48 -3.41 -32.16
N SER A 12 13.93 -2.31 -31.65
CA SER A 12 14.13 -1.89 -30.26
C SER A 12 13.57 -2.96 -29.32
N ASP A 13 14.47 -3.69 -28.67
CA ASP A 13 14.19 -4.85 -27.81
C ASP A 13 13.64 -4.44 -26.41
N SER A 14 13.20 -3.18 -26.27
CA SER A 14 12.73 -2.58 -25.02
C SER A 14 11.27 -2.96 -24.77
N GLY A 15 11.04 -3.94 -23.88
CA GLY A 15 9.69 -4.35 -23.46
C GLY A 15 9.43 -5.85 -23.53
N MET A 16 10.36 -6.66 -24.04
CA MET A 16 10.23 -8.11 -24.03
C MET A 16 10.59 -8.68 -22.65
N PRO A 17 9.80 -9.61 -22.10
CA PRO A 17 10.21 -10.38 -20.93
C PRO A 17 11.57 -11.05 -21.17
N LYS A 18 12.49 -10.94 -20.20
CA LYS A 18 13.82 -11.54 -20.26
C LYS A 18 14.04 -12.44 -19.06
N ALA A 19 14.78 -13.53 -19.24
CA ALA A 19 15.17 -14.42 -18.17
C ALA A 19 16.67 -14.73 -18.27
N HIS A 20 17.38 -14.60 -17.16
CA HIS A 20 18.80 -14.92 -17.05
C HIS A 20 19.00 -15.99 -15.98
N LEU A 21 19.61 -17.12 -16.35
CA LEU A 21 19.87 -18.25 -15.47
C LEU A 21 21.37 -18.45 -15.32
N GLU A 22 21.86 -18.41 -14.08
CA GLU A 22 23.25 -18.72 -13.74
C GLU A 22 23.32 -19.97 -12.86
N THR A 23 24.38 -20.75 -13.03
CA THR A 23 24.69 -21.90 -12.17
C THR A 23 25.92 -21.58 -11.33
N HIS A 24 25.85 -21.84 -10.03
CA HIS A 24 26.97 -21.57 -9.14
C HIS A 24 28.19 -22.42 -9.55
N PRO A 25 29.38 -21.82 -9.75
CA PRO A 25 30.51 -22.51 -10.37
C PRO A 25 31.12 -23.62 -9.51
N ARG A 26 30.85 -23.62 -8.20
CA ARG A 26 31.50 -24.52 -7.22
C ARG A 26 30.53 -25.31 -6.33
N ILE A 27 29.24 -25.03 -6.39
CA ILE A 27 28.23 -25.67 -5.53
C ILE A 27 27.26 -26.38 -6.46
N PRO A 28 27.32 -27.73 -6.51
CA PRO A 28 26.39 -28.50 -7.31
C PRO A 28 24.95 -28.16 -6.97
N ALA A 29 24.08 -28.13 -7.97
CA ALA A 29 22.64 -27.89 -7.84
C ALA A 29 22.20 -26.49 -7.36
N GLN A 30 23.09 -25.50 -7.22
CA GLN A 30 22.70 -24.12 -6.92
C GLN A 30 22.58 -23.27 -8.19
N ARG A 31 21.43 -22.64 -8.40
CA ARG A 31 21.13 -21.79 -9.57
C ARG A 31 20.42 -20.51 -9.14
N ALA A 32 20.64 -19.42 -9.87
CA ALA A 32 19.93 -18.16 -9.71
C ALA A 32 19.19 -17.83 -11.01
N LEU A 33 17.90 -17.48 -10.91
CA LEU A 33 17.07 -17.06 -12.04
C LEU A 33 16.60 -15.62 -11.79
N VAL A 34 16.94 -14.73 -12.71
CA VAL A 34 16.39 -13.38 -12.76
C VAL A 34 15.40 -13.31 -13.91
N VAL A 35 14.16 -12.88 -13.63
CA VAL A 35 13.15 -12.66 -14.66
C VAL A 35 12.76 -11.18 -14.65
N THR A 36 12.88 -10.53 -15.80
CA THR A 36 12.42 -9.17 -16.03
C THR A 36 11.10 -9.22 -16.79
N LEU A 37 10.02 -8.78 -16.14
CA LEU A 37 8.69 -8.67 -16.74
C LEU A 37 8.35 -7.17 -16.85
N ILE A 38 8.10 -6.69 -18.08
CA ILE A 38 7.67 -5.31 -18.33
C ILE A 38 6.18 -5.38 -18.70
N PRO A 39 5.26 -4.87 -17.85
CA PRO A 39 3.86 -4.78 -18.19
C PRO A 39 3.69 -3.91 -19.45
N LYS A 40 3.11 -4.46 -20.51
CA LYS A 40 2.97 -3.77 -21.81
C LYS A 40 1.73 -2.87 -21.88
N ASP A 41 0.74 -3.13 -21.05
CA ASP A 41 -0.41 -2.27 -20.86
C ASP A 41 -0.35 -1.67 -19.46
N PRO A 42 -0.70 -0.38 -19.27
CA PRO A 42 -1.04 0.11 -17.95
C PRO A 42 -2.18 -0.79 -17.47
N MET A 43 -1.89 -1.59 -16.42
CA MET A 43 -2.89 -2.46 -15.82
C MET A 43 -4.19 -1.67 -15.68
N GLN A 44 -5.29 -2.21 -16.22
CA GLN A 44 -6.62 -1.63 -16.08
C GLN A 44 -6.74 -1.14 -14.65
N GLN A 45 -6.91 0.19 -14.47
CA GLN A 45 -6.85 0.82 -13.14
C GLN A 45 -7.92 0.16 -12.27
N SER A 46 -7.53 -0.88 -11.53
CA SER A 46 -8.38 -1.51 -10.56
C SER A 46 -8.63 -0.44 -9.51
N LYS A 47 -9.89 -0.17 -9.19
CA LYS A 47 -10.23 0.68 -8.05
C LYS A 47 -9.95 -0.18 -6.81
N PRO A 48 -8.86 0.03 -6.07
CA PRO A 48 -8.60 -0.80 -4.92
C PRO A 48 -9.53 -0.37 -3.79
N GLU A 49 -9.80 -1.29 -2.88
CA GLU A 49 -10.16 -0.94 -1.52
C GLU A 49 -8.89 -0.51 -0.79
N LEU A 50 -8.96 0.63 -0.11
CA LEU A 50 -7.86 1.20 0.65
C LEU A 50 -8.24 1.26 2.13
N ILE A 51 -7.41 0.65 2.98
CA ILE A 51 -7.53 0.76 4.44
C ILE A 51 -6.29 1.48 4.97
N PHE A 52 -6.48 2.68 5.51
CA PHE A 52 -5.41 3.41 6.19
C PHE A 52 -5.39 3.02 7.67
N VAL A 53 -4.32 2.37 8.11
CA VAL A 53 -4.11 1.92 9.48
C VAL A 53 -3.24 2.95 10.20
N ALA A 54 -3.84 3.65 11.16
CA ALA A 54 -3.26 4.78 11.87
C ALA A 54 -2.94 4.41 13.31
N ASP A 55 -1.66 4.42 13.66
CA ASP A 55 -1.17 4.16 15.01
C ASP A 55 -1.57 5.29 15.96
N GLN A 56 -2.22 4.92 17.05
CA GLN A 56 -2.67 5.76 18.15
C GLN A 56 -2.19 5.22 19.50
N SER A 57 -1.13 4.42 19.53
CA SER A 57 -0.46 3.99 20.76
C SER A 57 0.06 5.16 21.59
N GLY A 58 0.43 4.90 22.85
CA GLY A 58 0.94 5.93 23.77
C GLY A 58 2.22 6.61 23.29
N SER A 59 3.07 5.93 22.51
CA SER A 59 4.29 6.52 21.92
C SER A 59 3.95 7.60 20.90
N MET A 60 2.78 7.52 20.26
CA MET A 60 2.30 8.50 19.30
C MET A 60 1.80 9.80 19.94
N HIS A 61 1.72 9.90 21.27
CA HIS A 61 1.15 11.07 21.94
C HIS A 61 1.87 12.39 21.58
N GLY A 62 1.11 13.48 21.54
CA GLY A 62 1.65 14.82 21.29
C GLY A 62 2.05 15.07 19.82
N ALA A 63 3.33 15.33 19.57
CA ALA A 63 3.80 15.80 18.26
C ALA A 63 3.64 14.75 17.15
N ARG A 64 3.82 13.46 17.45
CA ARG A 64 3.71 12.37 16.46
C ARG A 64 2.27 12.24 15.94
N THR A 65 1.28 12.27 16.82
CA THR A 65 -0.15 12.30 16.44
C THR A 65 -0.47 13.53 15.59
N LYS A 66 0.05 14.72 15.92
CA LYS A 66 -0.18 15.92 15.11
C LYS A 66 0.38 15.76 13.69
N THR A 67 1.58 15.20 13.56
CA THR A 67 2.19 14.90 12.26
C THR A 67 1.38 13.86 11.49
N LEU A 68 0.93 12.79 12.15
CA LEU A 68 0.07 11.78 11.54
C LEU A 68 -1.25 12.38 11.02
N VAL A 69 -1.91 13.22 11.83
CA VAL A 69 -3.15 13.92 11.43
C VAL A 69 -2.91 14.81 10.21
N ALA A 70 -1.81 15.57 10.20
CA ALA A 70 -1.47 16.43 9.06
C ALA A 70 -1.22 15.60 7.78
N ALA A 71 -0.45 14.52 7.89
CA ALA A 71 -0.16 13.62 6.78
C ALA A 71 -1.44 12.94 6.26
N LEU A 72 -2.28 12.41 7.15
CA LEU A 72 -3.53 11.75 6.80
C LEU A 72 -4.52 12.73 6.15
N ARG A 73 -4.57 13.99 6.61
CA ARG A 73 -5.39 15.05 5.99
C ARG A 73 -4.95 15.35 4.55
N VAL A 74 -3.65 15.40 4.28
CA VAL A 74 -3.11 15.58 2.92
C VAL A 74 -3.41 14.34 2.07
N PHE A 75 -3.16 13.16 2.63
CA PHE A 75 -3.37 11.88 1.97
C PHE A 75 -4.82 11.69 1.52
N LEU A 76 -5.79 11.91 2.43
CA LEU A 76 -7.21 11.81 2.09
C LEU A 76 -7.56 12.73 0.92
N LYS A 77 -7.10 13.99 0.95
CA LYS A 77 -7.35 14.94 -0.13
C LYS A 77 -6.68 14.59 -1.46
N SER A 78 -5.65 13.74 -1.47
CA SER A 78 -4.96 13.31 -2.69
C SER A 78 -5.51 12.02 -3.30
N LEU A 79 -6.50 11.38 -2.66
CA LEU A 79 -7.07 10.13 -3.17
C LEU A 79 -7.91 10.37 -4.43
N PRO A 80 -7.86 9.46 -5.41
CA PRO A 80 -8.78 9.48 -6.55
C PRO A 80 -10.20 9.20 -6.07
N VAL A 81 -11.17 9.89 -6.66
CA VAL A 81 -12.60 9.62 -6.43
C VAL A 81 -12.97 8.19 -6.85
N GLU A 82 -14.05 7.65 -6.25
CA GLU A 82 -14.66 6.35 -6.58
C GLU A 82 -13.90 5.09 -6.13
N ILE A 83 -12.82 5.20 -5.35
CA ILE A 83 -12.24 4.04 -4.65
C ILE A 83 -13.02 3.72 -3.37
N LYS A 84 -12.86 2.54 -2.79
CA LYS A 84 -13.37 2.27 -1.43
C LYS A 84 -12.32 2.64 -0.39
N LEU A 85 -12.73 3.32 0.68
CA LEU A 85 -11.87 3.78 1.76
C LEU A 85 -12.39 3.31 3.12
N ASN A 86 -11.47 2.90 3.99
CA ASN A 86 -11.68 2.86 5.44
C ASN A 86 -10.44 3.36 6.18
N ILE A 87 -10.63 3.75 7.44
CA ILE A 87 -9.56 4.14 8.35
C ILE A 87 -9.66 3.22 9.56
N CYS A 88 -8.55 2.63 9.99
CA CYS A 88 -8.46 1.82 11.19
C CYS A 88 -7.52 2.50 12.17
N TYR A 89 -8.04 2.93 13.32
CA TYR A 89 -7.24 3.45 14.42
C TYR A 89 -6.81 2.30 15.31
N PHE A 90 -5.54 2.21 15.70
CA PHE A 90 -5.09 1.10 16.54
C PHE A 90 -4.10 1.49 17.63
N GLY A 91 -4.10 0.68 18.69
CA GLY A 91 -3.10 0.63 19.75
C GLY A 91 -3.14 -0.78 20.35
N SER A 92 -3.55 -0.94 21.61
CA SER A 92 -3.87 -2.26 22.20
C SER A 92 -5.11 -2.91 21.60
N SER A 93 -6.02 -2.12 21.04
CA SER A 93 -7.18 -2.56 20.27
C SER A 93 -7.28 -1.77 18.98
N HIS A 94 -8.11 -2.22 18.04
CA HIS A 94 -8.35 -1.54 16.78
C HIS A 94 -9.81 -1.12 16.64
N LEU A 95 -10.04 -0.02 15.94
CA LEU A 95 -11.36 0.53 15.64
C LEU A 95 -11.40 0.98 14.19
N PHE A 96 -12.30 0.38 13.41
CA PHE A 96 -12.61 0.88 12.08
C PHE A 96 -13.53 2.09 12.16
N PHE A 97 -13.19 3.13 11.41
CA PHE A 97 -13.98 4.35 11.30
C PHE A 97 -15.34 4.07 10.65
N PHE A 98 -15.37 3.24 9.61
CA PHE A 98 -16.59 2.70 9.03
C PHE A 98 -16.72 1.21 9.33
N PRO A 99 -17.94 0.68 9.61
CA PRO A 99 -18.17 -0.76 9.76
C PRO A 99 -17.73 -1.58 8.55
N LYS A 100 -17.83 -0.97 7.35
CA LYS A 100 -17.33 -1.46 6.07
C LYS A 100 -16.85 -0.29 5.24
N SER A 101 -15.84 -0.53 4.39
CA SER A 101 -15.27 0.48 3.52
C SER A 101 -16.33 1.15 2.66
N GLN A 102 -16.31 2.48 2.64
CA GLN A 102 -17.28 3.30 1.92
C GLN A 102 -16.67 3.82 0.63
N VAL A 103 -17.52 4.15 -0.35
CA VAL A 103 -17.06 4.83 -1.57
C VAL A 103 -16.52 6.19 -1.17
N TYR A 104 -15.32 6.50 -1.67
CA TYR A 104 -14.66 7.78 -1.45
C TYR A 104 -15.29 8.85 -2.34
N ASP A 105 -15.98 9.77 -1.69
CA ASP A 105 -16.74 10.91 -2.22
C ASP A 105 -16.60 12.12 -1.29
N GLU A 106 -17.23 13.24 -1.63
CA GLU A 106 -17.11 14.48 -0.84
C GLU A 106 -17.65 14.32 0.59
N LYS A 107 -18.74 13.55 0.77
CA LYS A 107 -19.38 13.34 2.08
C LYS A 107 -18.54 12.47 3.00
N SER A 108 -18.02 11.36 2.48
CA SER A 108 -17.14 10.44 3.22
C SER A 108 -15.80 11.11 3.53
N LEU A 109 -15.26 11.93 2.62
CA LEU A 109 -14.08 12.76 2.88
C LEU A 109 -14.33 13.72 4.04
N GLU A 110 -15.42 14.50 4.01
CA GLU A 110 -15.72 15.47 5.07
C GLU A 110 -15.88 14.77 6.43
N THR A 111 -16.57 13.63 6.44
CA THR A 111 -16.79 12.81 7.63
C THR A 111 -15.47 12.25 8.17
N ALA A 112 -14.61 11.72 7.29
CA ALA A 112 -13.28 11.23 7.65
C ALA A 112 -12.39 12.36 8.20
N LEU A 113 -12.38 13.54 7.55
CA LEU A 113 -11.60 14.69 7.98
C LEU A 113 -12.00 15.19 9.37
N LYS A 114 -13.30 15.21 9.69
CA LYS A 114 -13.81 15.56 11.02
C LYS A 114 -13.37 14.56 12.09
N SER A 115 -13.26 13.28 11.74
CA SER A 115 -12.83 12.25 12.70
C SER A 115 -11.37 12.42 13.15
N LEU A 116 -10.52 13.03 12.32
CA LEU A 116 -9.11 13.25 12.62
C LEU A 116 -8.89 14.20 13.79
N ASP A 117 -9.84 15.11 14.04
CA ASP A 117 -9.76 16.10 15.10
C ASP A 117 -9.88 15.46 16.51
N GLY A 118 -10.32 14.19 16.58
CA GLY A 118 -10.43 13.39 17.80
C GLY A 118 -9.21 12.51 18.12
N LEU A 119 -8.12 12.60 17.34
CA LEU A 119 -6.95 11.73 17.52
C LEU A 119 -5.95 12.33 18.54
N TYR A 120 -5.58 11.53 19.55
CA TYR A 120 -4.72 11.96 20.66
C TYR A 120 -3.61 10.95 21.04
N GLY A 121 -3.49 9.81 20.36
CA GLY A 121 -2.46 8.81 20.68
C GLY A 121 -2.60 8.22 22.08
N ASN A 122 -3.77 7.64 22.40
CA ASN A 122 -4.08 7.11 23.74
C ASN A 122 -4.73 5.71 23.72
N TYR A 123 -4.43 4.88 22.71
CA TYR A 123 -4.99 3.53 22.57
C TYR A 123 -4.17 2.46 23.30
N GLY A 124 -3.25 2.84 24.19
CA GLY A 124 -2.42 1.91 24.95
C GLY A 124 -1.16 1.47 24.21
N GLY A 125 -0.90 0.17 24.16
CA GLY A 125 0.24 -0.45 23.48
C GLY A 125 0.08 -0.50 21.95
N THR A 126 0.78 -1.42 21.30
CA THR A 126 0.84 -1.51 19.82
C THR A 126 0.61 -2.95 19.35
N GLU A 127 -0.61 -3.25 18.91
CA GLU A 127 -1.02 -4.57 18.41
C GLU A 127 -1.18 -4.58 16.88
N THR A 128 -0.07 -4.34 16.17
CA THR A 128 -0.04 -4.22 14.71
C THR A 128 -0.52 -5.49 14.00
N ARG A 129 -0.10 -6.68 14.48
CA ARG A 129 -0.41 -7.96 13.82
C ARG A 129 -1.91 -8.19 13.73
N ASP A 130 -2.61 -8.02 14.85
CA ASP A 130 -4.05 -8.29 14.93
C ASP A 130 -4.84 -7.22 14.18
N THR A 131 -4.37 -5.98 14.17
CA THR A 131 -4.94 -4.89 13.35
C THR A 131 -4.84 -5.17 11.85
N VAL A 132 -3.67 -5.62 11.37
CA VAL A 132 -3.48 -5.98 9.96
C VAL A 132 -4.34 -7.18 9.59
N ARG A 133 -4.42 -8.20 10.46
CA ARG A 133 -5.32 -9.34 10.26
C ARG A 133 -6.78 -8.90 10.13
N ALA A 134 -7.26 -8.08 11.07
CA ALA A 134 -8.62 -7.55 11.04
C ALA A 134 -8.89 -6.73 9.77
N SER A 135 -7.91 -5.95 9.30
CA SER A 135 -8.02 -5.20 8.04
C SER A 135 -8.20 -6.13 6.84
N VAL A 136 -7.41 -7.21 6.77
CA VAL A 136 -7.51 -8.24 5.72
C VAL A 136 -8.83 -9.01 5.80
N GLU A 137 -9.36 -9.27 6.98
CA GLU A 137 -10.66 -9.94 7.20
C GLU A 137 -11.85 -9.04 6.90
N SER A 138 -11.72 -7.73 7.14
CA SER A 138 -12.77 -6.74 6.89
C SER A 138 -13.00 -6.45 5.41
N ARG A 139 -12.05 -6.87 4.56
CA ARG A 139 -11.95 -6.51 3.14
C ARG A 139 -13.20 -6.80 2.33
N ASP A 140 -13.37 -6.01 1.28
CA ASP A 140 -14.23 -6.30 0.16
C ASP A 140 -13.53 -7.28 -0.79
N SER A 141 -14.01 -8.53 -0.82
CA SER A 141 -13.42 -9.58 -1.67
C SER A 141 -13.59 -9.35 -3.17
N THR A 142 -14.38 -8.35 -3.57
CA THR A 142 -14.59 -8.00 -4.99
C THR A 142 -13.50 -7.09 -5.56
N GLN A 143 -12.65 -6.50 -4.72
CA GLN A 143 -11.61 -5.54 -5.12
C GLN A 143 -10.25 -5.90 -4.51
N PRO A 144 -9.13 -5.53 -5.16
CA PRO A 144 -7.81 -5.62 -4.53
C PRO A 144 -7.75 -4.74 -3.28
N LEU A 145 -7.22 -5.28 -2.20
CA LEU A 145 -6.99 -4.54 -0.96
C LEU A 145 -5.58 -3.93 -0.93
N SER A 146 -5.50 -2.64 -0.62
CA SER A 146 -4.27 -1.93 -0.27
C SER A 146 -4.35 -1.47 1.18
N ILE A 147 -3.36 -1.84 1.99
CA ILE A 147 -3.24 -1.39 3.38
C ILE A 147 -2.06 -0.42 3.46
N ILE A 148 -2.29 0.77 4.01
CA ILE A 148 -1.23 1.72 4.34
C ILE A 148 -1.15 1.79 5.85
N LEU A 149 -0.03 1.33 6.42
CA LEU A 149 0.22 1.37 7.85
C LEU A 149 1.13 2.56 8.18
N ALA A 150 0.67 3.44 9.08
CA ALA A 150 1.45 4.53 9.62
C ALA A 150 1.67 4.31 11.13
N THR A 151 2.92 4.10 11.53
CA THR A 151 3.38 3.82 12.90
C THR A 151 4.73 4.47 13.13
N ASP A 152 5.12 4.68 14.40
CA ASP A 152 6.46 5.12 14.77
C ASP A 152 7.46 3.96 15.00
N GLY A 153 7.01 2.71 14.83
CA GLY A 153 7.87 1.53 14.77
C GLY A 153 8.09 0.81 16.11
N ASP A 154 7.47 1.25 17.20
CA ASP A 154 7.52 0.54 18.48
C ASP A 154 6.56 -0.66 18.47
N ILE A 155 7.10 -1.86 18.22
CA ILE A 155 6.35 -3.11 18.32
C ILE A 155 6.42 -3.58 19.79
N TRP A 156 5.33 -3.44 20.53
CA TRP A 156 5.22 -4.02 21.88
C TRP A 156 4.89 -5.51 21.77
N GLN A 157 5.91 -6.33 21.50
CA GLN A 157 6.07 -7.75 21.86
C GLN A 157 7.26 -8.33 21.07
N GLN A 158 8.34 -8.68 21.78
CA GLN A 158 9.34 -9.65 21.35
C GLN A 158 9.14 -10.95 22.14
#